data_AF-A0A1F8TFW7-F1
#
_entry.id   AF-A0A1F8TFW7-F1
#
_cell.length_a   1.000
_cell.length_b   1.000
_cell.length_c   1.000
_cell.angle_alpha   90.00
_cell.angle_beta   90.00
_cell.angle_gamma   90.00
#
_symmetry.space_group_name_H-M   'P 1'
#
loop_
_entity.id
_entity.type
_entity.pdbx_description
1 polymer ?
#
loop_
_entity_poly.entity_id
_entity_poly.type
_entity_poly.pdbx_seq_one_letter_code
_entity_poly.pdbx_strand_id
1 'polypeptide(L)' 'MSGAYVNDPAIHQHHTRRLEIRTRPSTPIQVDGELRSEAVQEIIYRCLPARLDVITDGAND' A
#
# COMPACT_ATOMS: atom_id res chain seq x y z
N MET A 1 5.06 -20.84 -0.03
CA MET A 1 5.74 -19.63 0.50
C MET A 1 5.34 -19.47 1.96
N SER A 2 6.27 -19.45 2.91
CA SER A 2 5.98 -19.48 4.35
C SER A 2 5.59 -18.13 4.97
N GLY A 3 5.65 -17.02 4.21
CA GLY A 3 5.41 -15.67 4.74
C GLY A 3 6.49 -15.16 5.70
N ALA A 4 7.53 -15.95 5.96
CA ALA A 4 8.53 -15.68 7.00
C ALA A 4 9.45 -14.46 6.74
N TYR A 5 9.37 -13.83 5.57
CA TYR A 5 10.16 -12.64 5.22
C TYR A 5 9.89 -11.46 6.16
N VAL A 6 8.73 -11.42 6.80
CA VAL A 6 8.38 -10.40 7.80
C VAL A 6 9.29 -10.41 9.03
N ASN A 7 10.03 -11.50 9.25
CA ASN A 7 10.97 -11.64 10.37
C ASN A 7 12.39 -11.16 10.04
N ASP A 8 12.67 -10.75 8.79
CA ASP A 8 13.96 -10.19 8.42
C ASP A 8 14.12 -8.79 9.06
N PRO A 9 15.22 -8.50 9.78
CA PRO A 9 15.42 -7.20 10.43
C PRO A 9 15.50 -6.02 9.46
N ALA A 10 15.79 -6.25 8.18
CA ALA A 10 15.76 -5.20 7.15
C ALA A 10 14.34 -4.84 6.68
N ILE A 11 13.32 -5.59 7.11
CA ILE A 11 11.92 -5.34 6.78
C ILE A 11 11.25 -4.54 7.89
N HIS A 12 10.76 -3.37 7.53
CA HIS A 12 10.02 -2.49 8.44
C HIS A 12 8.53 -2.53 8.09
N GLN A 13 7.68 -3.03 9.00
CA GLN A 13 6.24 -3.10 8.82
C GLN A 13 5.52 -2.15 9.78
N HIS A 14 4.60 -1.35 9.23
CA HIS A 14 3.79 -0.41 10.00
C HIS A 14 2.33 -0.46 9.55
N HIS A 15 1.41 -0.27 10.51
CA HIS A 15 -0.01 -0.07 10.23
C HIS A 15 -0.34 1.42 10.39
N THR A 16 -0.89 2.05 9.35
CA THR A 16 -1.29 3.47 9.39
C THR A 16 -2.50 3.72 8.48
N ARG A 17 -3.23 4.80 8.74
CA ARG A 17 -4.30 5.32 7.86
C ARG A 17 -3.85 6.43 6.92
N ARG A 18 -2.67 6.99 7.17
CA ARG A 18 -2.04 8.03 6.34
C ARG A 18 -0.56 7.73 6.24
N LEU A 19 -0.05 7.71 5.01
CA LEU A 19 1.37 7.51 4.73
C LEU A 19 1.81 8.59 3.74
N GLU A 20 2.89 9.29 4.09
CA GLU A 20 3.55 10.25 3.22
C GLU A 20 4.95 9.70 2.93
N ILE A 21 5.26 9.54 1.65
CA ILE A 21 6.57 9.08 1.19
C ILE A 21 7.19 10.23 0.40
N ARG A 22 8.42 10.59 0.76
CA ARG A 22 9.21 11.57 0.02
C ARG A 22 10.51 10.92 -0.44
N THR A 23 10.84 11.07 -1.71
CA THR A 23 12.01 10.44 -2.31
C THR A 23 12.92 11.46 -2.99
N ARG A 24 14.22 11.19 -2.92
CA ARG A 24 15.26 11.87 -3.69
C ARG A 24 16.29 10.80 -4.11
N PRO A 25 16.45 10.48 -5.40
CA PRO A 25 15.79 11.07 -6.57
C PRO A 25 14.30 10.72 -6.69
N SER A 26 13.64 11.17 -7.75
CA SER A 26 12.30 10.72 -8.09
C SER A 26 12.27 9.20 -8.33
N THR A 27 11.16 8.56 -7.98
CA THR A 27 10.93 7.13 -8.19
C THR A 27 9.70 6.90 -9.07
N PRO A 28 9.65 5.84 -9.89
CA PRO A 28 8.39 5.36 -10.42
C PRO A 28 7.50 4.83 -9.30
N ILE A 29 6.18 4.79 -9.55
CA ILE A 29 5.20 4.23 -8.63
C ILE A 29 4.18 3.36 -9.39
N GLN A 30 3.99 2.15 -8.90
CA GLN A 30 2.96 1.23 -9.35
C GLN A 30 1.82 1.17 -8.33
N VAL A 31 0.58 1.22 -8.79
CA VAL A 31 -0.63 1.08 -7.98
C VAL A 31 -1.53 0.03 -8.63
N ASP A 32 -1.87 -1.01 -7.88
CA ASP A 32 -2.76 -2.11 -8.31
C ASP A 32 -2.31 -2.81 -9.61
N GLY A 33 -1.00 -2.96 -9.82
CA GLY A 33 -0.45 -3.59 -11.03
C GLY A 33 -0.09 -2.62 -12.16
N GLU A 34 -0.53 -1.36 -12.07
CA GLU A 34 -0.35 -0.36 -13.14
C GLU A 34 0.63 0.74 -12.75
N LEU A 35 1.50 1.13 -13.69
CA LEU A 35 2.38 2.29 -13.50
C LEU A 35 1.53 3.57 -13.50
N ARG A 36 1.54 4.33 -12.39
CA ARG A 36 0.80 5.60 -12.29
C ARG A 36 1.65 6.81 -12.66
N SER A 37 2.95 6.74 -12.37
CA SER A 37 3.93 7.76 -12.76
C SER A 37 5.31 7.12 -12.86
N GLU A 38 6.11 7.57 -13.83
CA GLU A 38 7.50 7.16 -14.04
C GLU A 38 8.47 7.90 -13.11
N ALA A 39 8.09 9.09 -12.62
CA ALA A 39 8.94 9.92 -11.77
C ALA A 39 8.10 10.79 -10.82
N VAL A 40 8.03 10.39 -9.55
CA VAL A 40 7.39 11.15 -8.47
C VAL A 40 8.34 11.30 -7.28
N GLN A 41 8.24 12.43 -6.57
CA GLN A 41 9.03 12.69 -5.36
C GLN A 41 8.20 12.72 -4.09
N GLU A 42 6.87 12.89 -4.18
CA GLU A 42 5.97 12.90 -3.03
C GLU A 42 4.73 12.06 -3.33
N ILE A 43 4.44 11.11 -2.44
CA ILE A 43 3.31 10.18 -2.56
C ILE A 43 2.55 10.24 -1.24
N ILE A 44 1.25 10.51 -1.32
CA ILE A 44 0.38 10.63 -0.15
C ILE A 44 -0.73 9.60 -0.24
N TYR A 45 -0.69 8.61 0.62
CA TYR A 45 -1.77 7.64 0.80
C TYR A 45 -2.69 8.06 1.94
N ARG A 46 -3.98 7.82 1.76
CA ARG A 46 -5.01 7.94 2.80
C ARG A 46 -5.99 6.79 2.67
N CYS A 47 -6.18 6.04 3.74
CA CYS A 47 -7.25 5.05 3.82
C CYS A 47 -8.61 5.75 3.89
N LEU A 48 -9.54 5.35 3.03
CA LEU A 48 -10.93 5.80 3.06
C LEU A 48 -11.78 4.64 3.60
N PRO A 49 -12.04 4.59 4.92
CA PRO A 49 -12.76 3.48 5.52
C PRO A 49 -14.20 3.43 5.00
N ALA A 50 -14.70 2.21 4.74
CA ALA A 50 -16.07 1.96 4.26
C ALA A 50 -16.46 2.81 3.04
N ARG A 51 -15.51 3.08 2.13
CA ARG A 51 -15.76 3.97 0.99
C ARG A 51 -16.62 3.35 -0.11
N LEU A 52 -16.65 2.02 -0.17
CA LEU A 52 -17.33 1.23 -1.19
C LEU A 52 -18.11 0.12 -0.51
N ASP A 53 -19.36 -0.06 -0.95
CA ASP A 53 -20.15 -1.25 -0.62
C ASP A 53 -19.68 -2.39 -1.53
N VAL A 54 -19.30 -3.51 -0.92
CA VAL A 54 -18.81 -4.69 -1.63
C VAL A 54 -19.84 -5.80 -1.47
N ILE A 55 -20.27 -6.39 -2.58
CA ILE A 55 -21.11 -7.59 -2.56
C ILE A 55 -20.19 -8.77 -2.21
N THR A 56 -20.41 -9.35 -1.04
CA THR A 56 -19.74 -10.58 -0.61
C THR A 56 -20.69 -11.76 -0.74
N ASP A 57 -20.14 -12.96 -0.91
CA ASP A 57 -20.86 -14.21 -1.09
C ASP A 57 -21.43 -14.76 0.23
N GLY A 58 -22.01 -13.90 1.06
CA GLY A 58 -22.83 -14.29 2.22
C GLY A 58 -22.26 -15.47 3.03
N ALA A 59 -20.96 -15.47 3.36
CA ALA A 59 -20.46 -16.35 4.42
C ALA A 59 -20.97 -15.77 5.74
N ASN A 60 -22.01 -16.41 6.31
CA ASN A 60 -22.46 -16.15 7.67
C ASN A 60 -21.26 -16.27 8.64
N ASP A 61 -21.13 -15.27 9.51
CA ASP A 61 -20.35 -15.37 10.76
C ASP A 61 -20.78 -16.60 11.59
#